data_AF-B3V5Y0-F1
#
_entry.id   AF-B3V5Y0-F1
#
_cell.length_a   1.000
_cell.length_b   1.000
_cell.length_c   1.000
_cell.angle_alpha   90.00
_cell.angle_beta   90.00
_cell.angle_gamma   90.00
#
_symmetry.space_group_name_H-M   'P 1'
#
loop_
_entity.id
_entity.type
_entity.pdbx_description
1 polymer ?
#
loop_
_entity_poly.entity_id
_entity_poly.type
_entity_poly.pdbx_seq_one_letter_code
_entity_poly.pdbx_strand_id
1 'polypeptide(L)'
;MDTHDDPVSRAEKALYDIQELADSASEHHPYWALLYNCSQISKVILEKWNDELTDEDLSEIRWMISELENSCDKLMDKTTEQDSKNK
;
A
#
# COMPACT_ATOMS: atom_id res chain seq x y z
N MET A 1 -18.52 26.84 -10.73
CA MET A 1 -18.11 25.44 -10.97
C MET A 1 -17.34 25.06 -9.73
N ASP A 2 -17.89 24.19 -8.89
CA ASP A 2 -17.19 23.73 -7.69
C ASP A 2 -15.91 23.02 -8.12
N THR A 3 -14.77 23.59 -7.79
CA THR A 3 -13.43 23.06 -8.08
C THR A 3 -13.05 21.91 -7.13
N HIS A 4 -14.03 21.23 -6.54
CA HIS A 4 -13.85 20.26 -5.44
C HIS A 4 -14.25 18.82 -5.76
N ASP A 5 -14.67 18.54 -7.01
CA ASP A 5 -15.06 17.20 -7.46
C ASP A 5 -14.21 16.72 -8.64
N ASP A 6 -12.93 17.09 -8.69
CA ASP A 6 -12.02 16.44 -9.63
C ASP A 6 -11.70 15.00 -9.15
N PRO A 7 -11.48 14.05 -10.08
CA PRO A 7 -11.24 12.66 -9.72
C PRO A 7 -10.03 12.42 -8.81
N VAL A 8 -8.99 13.27 -8.87
CA VAL A 8 -7.77 13.14 -8.08
C VAL A 8 -8.07 13.49 -6.62
N SER A 9 -8.72 14.64 -6.39
CA SER A 9 -9.18 15.04 -5.05
C SER A 9 -10.09 13.99 -4.39
N ARG A 10 -10.91 13.28 -5.18
CA ARG A 10 -11.74 12.19 -4.66
C ARG A 10 -10.93 10.95 -4.31
N ALA A 11 -9.93 10.61 -5.13
CA ALA A 11 -9.03 9.50 -4.86
C ALA A 11 -8.19 9.75 -3.59
N GLU A 12 -7.67 10.96 -3.41
CA GLU A 12 -6.92 11.35 -2.20
C GLU A 12 -7.77 11.21 -0.93
N LYS A 13 -9.02 11.66 -0.97
CA LYS A 13 -9.96 11.50 0.16
C LYS A 13 -10.23 10.03 0.48
N ALA A 14 -10.49 9.20 -0.54
CA ALA A 14 -10.70 7.77 -0.32
C ALA A 14 -9.43 7.07 0.21
N LEU A 15 -8.26 7.54 -0.23
CA LEU A 15 -6.98 7.01 0.24
C LEU A 15 -6.73 7.34 1.72
N TYR A 16 -7.21 8.48 2.22
CA TYR A 16 -7.12 8.82 3.64
C TYR A 16 -7.76 7.75 4.53
N ASP A 17 -8.98 7.32 4.21
CA ASP A 17 -9.67 6.28 4.99
C ASP A 17 -8.92 4.93 4.95
N ILE A 18 -8.28 4.62 3.82
CA ILE A 18 -7.45 3.40 3.67
C ILE A 18 -6.16 3.51 4.50
N GLN A 19 -5.51 4.69 4.50
CA GLN A 19 -4.33 4.95 5.33
C GLN A 19 -4.69 4.87 6.81
N GLU A 20 -5.79 5.47 7.25
CA GLU A 20 -6.25 5.39 8.63
C GLU A 20 -6.50 3.94 9.06
N LEU A 21 -7.11 3.12 8.19
CA LEU A 21 -7.25 1.68 8.44
C LEU A 21 -5.89 0.98 8.54
N ALA A 22 -4.96 1.28 7.64
CA ALA A 22 -3.63 0.68 7.68
C ALA A 22 -2.85 1.08 8.94
N ASP A 23 -2.90 2.35 9.34
CA ASP A 23 -2.19 2.88 10.51
C ASP A 23 -2.79 2.41 11.83
N SER A 24 -4.11 2.20 11.87
CA SER A 24 -4.83 1.74 13.06
C SER A 24 -4.90 0.21 13.18
N ALA A 25 -4.75 -0.51 12.07
CA ALA A 25 -4.66 -1.96 12.09
C ALA A 25 -3.41 -2.40 12.85
N SER A 26 -3.54 -3.48 13.64
CA SER A 26 -2.37 -4.08 14.28
C SER A 26 -1.39 -4.53 13.20
N GLU A 27 -0.12 -4.15 13.33
CA GLU A 27 0.99 -4.61 12.48
C GLU A 27 1.06 -6.14 12.36
N HIS A 28 0.41 -6.86 13.29
CA HIS A 28 0.30 -8.31 13.28
C HIS A 28 -0.78 -8.88 12.36
N HIS A 29 -1.64 -8.04 11.76
CA HIS A 29 -2.65 -8.51 10.81
C HIS A 29 -1.93 -9.02 9.54
N PRO A 30 -2.26 -10.23 9.03
CA PRO A 30 -1.48 -10.90 7.98
C PRO A 30 -1.41 -10.10 6.67
N TYR A 31 -2.39 -9.24 6.40
CA TYR A 31 -2.43 -8.40 5.19
C TYR A 31 -2.04 -6.95 5.43
N TRP A 32 -1.63 -6.60 6.66
CA TRP A 32 -1.31 -5.22 7.04
C TRP A 32 -0.22 -4.63 6.15
N ALA A 33 0.91 -5.31 6.01
CA ALA A 33 2.03 -4.83 5.22
C ALA A 33 1.67 -4.62 3.75
N LEU A 34 0.77 -5.46 3.20
CA LEU A 34 0.26 -5.29 1.84
C LEU A 34 -0.61 -4.03 1.72
N LEU A 35 -1.56 -3.85 2.64
CA LEU A 35 -2.46 -2.70 2.63
C LEU A 35 -1.70 -1.38 2.83
N TYR A 36 -0.77 -1.38 3.78
CA TYR A 36 0.05 -0.21 4.13
C TYR A 36 0.94 0.22 2.95
N ASN A 37 1.75 -0.67 2.39
CA ASN A 37 2.64 -0.30 1.30
C ASN A 37 1.86 0.12 0.03
N CYS A 38 0.73 -0.51 -0.28
CA CYS A 38 -0.13 -0.05 -1.38
C CYS A 38 -0.70 1.35 -1.15
N SER A 39 -1.07 1.68 0.09
CA SER A 39 -1.61 3.01 0.42
C SER A 39 -0.53 4.10 0.35
N GLN A 40 0.69 3.79 0.81
CA GLN A 40 1.83 4.71 0.70
C GLN A 40 2.28 4.94 -0.75
N ILE A 41 2.35 3.89 -1.59
CA ILE A 41 2.63 4.06 -3.03
C ILE A 41 1.56 4.95 -3.68
N SER A 42 0.28 4.69 -3.38
CA SER A 42 -0.82 5.49 -3.90
C SER A 42 -0.73 6.95 -3.44
N LYS A 43 -0.27 7.19 -2.22
CA LYS A 43 -0.07 8.53 -1.66
C LYS A 43 0.96 9.32 -2.44
N VAL A 44 2.16 8.76 -2.63
CA VAL A 44 3.24 9.39 -3.39
C VAL A 44 2.78 9.75 -4.81
N ILE A 45 2.07 8.83 -5.47
CA ILE A 45 1.55 9.05 -6.83
C ILE A 45 0.52 10.18 -6.88
N LEU A 46 -0.43 10.22 -5.94
CA LEU A 46 -1.49 11.23 -5.93
C LEU A 46 -0.96 12.61 -5.53
N GLU A 47 -0.08 12.69 -4.53
CA GLU A 47 0.56 13.96 -4.11
C GLU A 47 1.37 14.60 -5.25
N LYS A 48 1.92 13.79 -6.15
CA LYS A 48 2.69 14.22 -7.32
C LYS A 48 1.92 14.13 -8.63
N TRP A 49 0.59 14.02 -8.59
CA TRP A 49 -0.21 13.71 -9.80
C TRP A 49 -0.03 14.69 -10.95
N ASN A 50 0.18 15.98 -10.65
CA ASN A 50 0.40 17.03 -11.64
C ASN A 50 1.87 17.47 -11.75
N ASP A 51 2.77 16.76 -11.07
CA ASP A 51 4.21 17.01 -11.01
C ASP A 51 4.99 15.79 -11.55
N GLU A 52 6.32 15.90 -11.60
CA GLU A 52 7.19 14.77 -11.93
C GLU A 52 7.56 13.99 -10.66
N LEU A 53 7.55 12.66 -10.75
CA LEU A 53 8.16 11.80 -9.74
C LEU A 53 9.68 11.94 -9.83
N THR A 54 10.29 12.28 -8.70
CA THR A 54 11.74 12.37 -8.57
C THR A 54 12.38 10.99 -8.46
N ASP A 55 13.71 10.93 -8.63
CA ASP A 55 14.46 9.69 -8.38
C ASP A 55 14.31 9.19 -6.93
N GLU A 56 14.09 10.10 -5.98
CA GLU A 56 13.83 9.76 -4.58
C GLU A 56 12.44 9.12 -4.43
N ASP A 57 11.40 9.73 -5.00
CA ASP A 57 10.04 9.17 -5.00
C ASP A 57 10.02 7.76 -5.63
N LEU A 58 10.72 7.58 -6.76
CA LEU A 58 10.84 6.30 -7.44
C LEU A 58 11.64 5.27 -6.62
N SER A 59 12.64 5.71 -5.87
CA SER A 59 13.42 4.84 -4.98
C SER A 59 12.58 4.38 -3.79
N GLU A 60 11.75 5.26 -3.23
CA GLU A 60 10.81 4.95 -2.16
C GLU A 60 9.74 3.95 -2.64
N ILE A 61 9.13 4.19 -3.81
CA ILE A 61 8.17 3.26 -4.43
C ILE A 61 8.81 1.88 -4.64
N ARG A 62 10.05 1.82 -5.13
CA ARG A 62 10.76 0.53 -5.30
C ARG A 62 10.99 -0.19 -3.98
N TRP A 63 11.33 0.53 -2.92
CA TRP A 63 11.47 -0.05 -1.59
C TRP A 63 10.13 -0.63 -1.10
N MET A 64 9.03 0.11 -1.23
CA MET A 64 7.70 -0.38 -0.86
C MET A 64 7.27 -1.61 -1.68
N ILE A 65 7.61 -1.67 -2.98
CA ILE A 65 7.37 -2.85 -3.81
C ILE A 65 8.14 -4.06 -3.27
N SER A 66 9.40 -3.89 -2.84
CA SER A 66 10.15 -5.00 -2.24
C SER A 66 9.51 -5.49 -0.94
N GLU A 67 8.92 -4.61 -0.14
CA GLU A 67 8.17 -4.99 1.06
C GLU A 67 6.85 -5.73 0.73
N LEU A 68 6.18 -5.35 -0.37
CA LEU A 68 5.03 -6.09 -0.89
C LEU A 68 5.42 -7.52 -1.32
N GLU A 69 6.49 -7.67 -2.09
CA GLU A 69 7.02 -8.97 -2.51
C GLU A 69 7.38 -9.84 -1.30
N ASN A 70 8.16 -9.30 -0.36
CA ASN A 70 8.51 -9.97 0.89
C ASN A 70 7.29 -10.41 1.71
N SER A 71 6.22 -9.60 1.70
CA SER A 71 4.98 -9.91 2.42
C SER A 71 4.20 -11.04 1.75
N CYS A 72 4.14 -11.06 0.42
CA CYS A 72 3.54 -12.15 -0.35
C CYS A 72 4.27 -13.48 -0.10
N ASP A 73 5.60 -13.48 -0.16
CA ASP A 73 6.41 -14.69 0.05
C ASP A 73 6.15 -15.29 1.45
N LYS A 74 6.15 -14.46 2.50
CA LYS A 74 5.81 -14.88 3.87
C LYS A 74 4.42 -15.50 4.00
N LEU A 75 3.44 -15.03 3.23
CA LEU A 75 2.09 -15.58 3.24
C LEU A 75 2.04 -16.93 2.52
N MET A 76 2.74 -17.06 1.38
CA MET A 76 2.85 -18.31 0.64
C MET A 76 3.58 -19.41 1.43
N ASP A 77 4.66 -19.06 2.14
CA ASP A 77 5.39 -19.99 2.99
C ASP A 77 4.51 -20.52 4.14
N LYS A 78 3.72 -19.64 4.76
CA LYS A 78 2.75 -20.04 5.80
C LYS A 78 1.68 -21.00 5.29
N THR A 79 1.21 -20.83 4.05
CA THR A 79 0.27 -21.77 3.42
C THR A 79 0.91 -23.14 3.25
N THR A 80 2.16 -23.18 2.79
CA THR A 80 2.89 -24.43 2.50
C THR A 80 3.21 -25.23 3.78
N GLU A 81 3.49 -24.55 4.90
CA GLU A 81 3.68 -25.19 6.21
C GLU A 81 2.38 -25.75 6.82
N GLN A 82 1.24 -25.09 6.60
CA GLN A 82 -0.06 -25.56 7.09
C GLN A 82 -0.54 -26.81 6.34
N ASP A 83 -0.31 -26.88 5.03
CA ASP A 83 -0.63 -28.06 4.21
C ASP A 83 0.20 -29.29 4.59
N SER A 84 1.43 -29.08 5.07
CA SER A 84 2.34 -30.14 5.52
C SER A 84 1.98 -30.70 6.90
N LYS A 85 1.31 -29.93 7.76
CA LYS A 85 0.89 -30.35 9.11
C LYS A 85 -0.48 -31.05 9.13
N ASN A 86 -1.26 -30.90 8.06
CA ASN A 86 -2.60 -31.49 7.92
C ASN A 86 -2.60 -32.85 7.19
N LYS A 87 -1.42 -33.46 6.96
CA LYS A 87 -1.22 -34.72 6.26
C LYS A 87 -0.49 -35.74 7.12
#